data_AF-A0A180GRN1-F1
#
_entry.id   AF-A0A180GRN1-F1
#
_cell.length_a   1.000
_cell.length_b   1.000
_cell.length_c   1.000
_cell.angle_alpha   90.00
_cell.angle_beta   90.00
_cell.angle_gamma   90.00
#
_symmetry.space_group_name_H-M   'P 1'
#
loop_
_entity.id
_entity.type
_entity.pdbx_description
1 polymer ?
#
loop_
_entity_poly.entity_id
_entity_poly.type
_entity_poly.pdbx_seq_one_letter_code
_entity_poly.pdbx_strand_id
1 'polypeptide(L)'
;MRKTLYNVLILGFGNPMDALVLMYDRQDAGGKMYPLGGIYTVIKTKAPINCHKYGDQYCLLGPLAYKSAPMEVEAIKPDTPEMRDSLQSMKDRGVKYLYRCWLIEGGPKVLLFDTGSMMSCLDKWKNNLWNLAGIPAPPNNSKTNDTIVFGYLVSCFLGEFASRKTSKAIIGHFHKWLAGLAIPLCRKRQINITTIFTTHTTLLGCYLCAGSVDFYNNIQYFDVNHKAGKRGIYHRYCVKWASTHCANEFPRRPAVRTALSAK
;
A
#
# COMPACT_ATOMS: atom_id res chain seq x y z
N MET A 1 22.60 15.02 -19.30
CA MET A 1 21.78 15.76 -18.31
C MET A 1 21.38 14.81 -17.19
N ARG A 2 21.43 15.28 -15.94
CA ARG A 2 21.64 14.50 -14.69
C ARG A 2 20.71 13.28 -14.54
N LYS A 3 21.29 12.07 -14.47
CA LYS A 3 20.62 10.88 -13.92
C LYS A 3 20.42 11.12 -12.43
N THR A 4 19.28 11.66 -12.03
CA THR A 4 18.93 11.75 -10.61
C THR A 4 18.70 10.31 -10.11
N LEU A 5 19.61 9.80 -9.29
CA LEU A 5 19.60 8.42 -8.81
C LEU A 5 18.63 8.32 -7.62
N TYR A 6 17.47 7.70 -7.83
CA TYR A 6 16.46 7.45 -6.79
C TYR A 6 16.49 6.00 -6.32
N ASN A 7 16.18 5.74 -5.06
CA ASN A 7 15.71 4.42 -4.64
C ASN A 7 14.19 4.40 -4.80
N VAL A 8 13.66 3.47 -5.60
CA VAL A 8 12.22 3.38 -5.87
C VAL A 8 11.67 2.17 -5.16
N LEU A 9 10.80 2.45 -4.20
CA LEU A 9 10.09 1.46 -3.41
C LEU A 9 8.65 1.41 -3.88
N ILE A 10 8.23 0.34 -4.54
CA ILE A 10 6.82 0.17 -4.90
C ILE A 10 6.13 -0.67 -3.82
N LEU A 11 5.14 -0.07 -3.20
CA LEU A 11 4.48 -0.53 -2.00
C LEU A 11 3.06 -0.93 -2.40
N GLY A 12 2.82 -2.22 -2.52
CA GLY A 12 1.50 -2.80 -2.72
C GLY A 12 0.98 -3.41 -1.41
N PHE A 13 -0.32 -3.51 -1.27
CA PHE A 13 -0.93 -4.35 -0.24
C PHE A 13 -1.78 -5.40 -0.96
N GLY A 14 -1.60 -6.64 -0.52
CA GLY A 14 -1.91 -7.85 -1.28
C GLY A 14 -0.63 -8.65 -1.49
N ASN A 15 -0.64 -9.90 -1.04
CA ASN A 15 0.53 -10.78 -0.99
C ASN A 15 1.12 -11.08 -2.37
N PRO A 16 2.43 -11.36 -2.45
CA PRO A 16 3.08 -11.80 -3.69
C PRO A 16 2.51 -13.11 -4.24
N MET A 17 1.75 -13.87 -3.44
CA MET A 17 1.09 -15.08 -3.93
C MET A 17 -0.36 -15.31 -3.43
N ASP A 18 -0.99 -14.39 -2.69
CA ASP A 18 -2.48 -14.29 -2.67
C ASP A 18 -2.97 -13.21 -3.65
N ALA A 19 -2.05 -12.73 -4.50
CA ALA A 19 -2.38 -12.22 -5.82
C ALA A 19 -2.80 -13.33 -6.80
N LEU A 20 -2.67 -14.61 -6.41
CA LEU A 20 -3.31 -15.75 -7.06
C LEU A 20 -4.10 -16.56 -6.01
N VAL A 21 -5.42 -16.47 -6.12
CA VAL A 21 -6.46 -17.25 -5.39
C VAL A 21 -6.81 -16.78 -3.97
N LEU A 22 -7.95 -16.06 -3.92
CA LEU A 22 -8.84 -15.71 -2.80
C LEU A 22 -8.55 -14.41 -2.00
N MET A 23 -9.25 -13.34 -2.38
CA MET A 23 -10.42 -12.94 -1.60
C MET A 23 -11.59 -12.59 -2.53
N TYR A 24 -12.54 -13.53 -2.58
CA TYR A 24 -13.92 -13.23 -2.93
C TYR A 24 -14.45 -12.17 -1.97
N ASP A 25 -15.15 -11.19 -2.52
CA ASP A 25 -16.02 -10.34 -1.74
C ASP A 25 -17.24 -11.17 -1.33
N ARG A 26 -17.34 -11.52 -0.05
CA ARG A 26 -18.59 -12.01 0.53
C ARG A 26 -18.89 -11.22 1.77
N GLN A 27 -19.22 -9.94 1.57
CA GLN A 27 -20.17 -9.18 2.37
C GLN A 27 -20.29 -7.80 1.73
N ASP A 28 -21.28 -7.63 0.85
CA ASP A 28 -22.27 -6.56 0.88
C ASP A 28 -23.31 -6.81 -0.24
N ALA A 29 -24.58 -6.52 0.05
CA ALA A 29 -25.79 -6.95 -0.66
C ALA A 29 -25.71 -6.93 -2.19
N GLY A 30 -25.64 -8.11 -2.83
CA GLY A 30 -25.77 -8.25 -4.29
C GLY A 30 -24.92 -9.33 -4.96
N GLY A 31 -24.03 -10.04 -4.25
CA GLY A 31 -23.38 -11.25 -4.76
C GLY A 31 -22.54 -11.11 -6.03
N LYS A 32 -22.12 -9.89 -6.39
CA LYS A 32 -21.31 -9.63 -7.60
C LYS A 32 -19.82 -9.57 -7.28
N MET A 33 -19.08 -10.43 -7.98
CA MET A 33 -17.65 -10.71 -7.87
C MET A 33 -16.80 -9.71 -8.67
N TYR A 34 -15.84 -9.01 -8.04
CA TYR A 34 -14.88 -8.15 -8.74
C TYR A 34 -13.43 -8.70 -8.60
N PRO A 35 -12.75 -9.07 -9.69
CA PRO A 35 -11.43 -9.69 -9.63
C PRO A 35 -10.31 -8.70 -9.26
N LEU A 36 -9.53 -9.03 -8.22
CA LEU A 36 -8.34 -8.28 -7.77
C LEU A 36 -7.06 -8.57 -8.60
N GLY A 37 -7.15 -9.38 -9.66
CA GLY A 37 -6.02 -9.78 -10.51
C GLY A 37 -5.31 -8.64 -11.26
N GLY A 38 -5.94 -7.47 -11.41
CA GLY A 38 -5.40 -6.39 -12.22
C GLY A 38 -4.15 -5.69 -11.67
N ILE A 39 -3.96 -5.61 -10.35
CA ILE A 39 -2.81 -4.89 -9.76
C ILE A 39 -1.53 -5.72 -9.89
N TYR A 40 -1.62 -7.02 -9.59
CA TYR A 40 -0.52 -7.95 -9.76
C TYR A 40 -0.01 -7.96 -11.19
N THR A 41 -0.91 -8.08 -12.18
CA THR A 41 -0.54 -8.00 -13.59
C THR A 41 0.16 -6.68 -13.91
N VAL A 42 -0.33 -5.55 -13.40
CA VAL A 42 0.31 -4.25 -13.61
C VAL A 42 1.71 -4.18 -12.99
N ILE A 43 1.91 -4.72 -11.78
CA ILE A 43 3.24 -4.72 -11.14
C ILE A 43 4.17 -5.68 -11.87
N LYS A 44 3.72 -6.90 -12.17
CA LYS A 44 4.48 -7.93 -12.88
C LYS A 44 4.93 -7.45 -14.26
N THR A 45 4.02 -6.89 -15.07
CA THR A 45 4.32 -6.38 -16.42
C THR A 45 5.23 -5.13 -16.40
N LYS A 46 5.24 -4.37 -15.31
CA LYS A 46 6.13 -3.19 -15.15
C LYS A 46 7.46 -3.53 -14.49
N ALA A 47 7.60 -4.70 -13.89
CA ALA A 47 8.83 -5.08 -13.21
C ALA A 47 10.05 -5.11 -14.15
N PRO A 48 10.00 -5.67 -15.38
CA PRO A 48 11.16 -5.70 -16.27
C PRO A 48 11.70 -4.30 -16.59
N ILE A 49 10.81 -3.37 -16.98
CA ILE A 49 11.20 -2.01 -17.33
C ILE A 49 11.71 -1.21 -16.11
N ASN A 50 11.14 -1.46 -14.92
CA ASN A 50 11.60 -0.84 -13.69
C ASN A 50 12.96 -1.37 -13.26
N CYS A 51 13.18 -2.69 -13.34
CA CYS A 51 14.48 -3.31 -13.08
C CYS A 51 15.53 -2.81 -14.08
N HIS A 52 15.19 -2.69 -15.37
CA HIS A 52 16.11 -2.12 -16.37
C HIS A 52 16.50 -0.67 -16.04
N LYS A 53 15.56 0.14 -15.53
CA LYS A 53 15.79 1.55 -15.22
C LYS A 53 16.53 1.79 -13.90
N TYR A 54 16.16 1.04 -12.85
CA TYR A 54 16.59 1.30 -11.47
C TYR A 54 17.51 0.20 -10.91
N GLY A 55 17.60 -0.95 -11.56
CA GLY A 55 18.43 -2.08 -11.15
C GLY A 55 18.21 -2.47 -9.70
N ASP A 56 19.32 -2.58 -8.97
CA ASP A 56 19.37 -2.93 -7.56
C ASP A 56 18.71 -1.94 -6.59
N GLN A 57 18.36 -0.75 -7.08
CA GLN A 57 17.70 0.30 -6.31
C GLN A 57 16.17 0.17 -6.31
N TYR A 58 15.64 -0.80 -7.06
CA TYR A 58 14.22 -1.13 -7.11
C TYR A 58 13.90 -2.24 -6.13
N CYS A 59 12.93 -1.97 -5.25
CA CYS A 59 12.43 -2.98 -4.32
C CYS A 59 10.90 -2.88 -4.21
N LEU A 60 10.23 -4.03 -4.20
CA LEU A 60 8.81 -4.14 -3.95
C LEU A 60 8.58 -4.49 -2.48
N LEU A 61 7.64 -3.82 -1.80
CA LEU A 61 7.13 -4.35 -0.53
C LEU A 61 5.69 -4.77 -0.65
N GLY A 62 5.38 -5.81 0.12
CA GLY A 62 4.04 -6.31 0.31
C GLY A 62 3.91 -7.04 1.64
N PRO A 63 2.67 -7.41 2.04
CA PRO A 63 2.49 -8.37 3.11
C PRO A 63 3.09 -9.74 2.72
N LEU A 64 3.27 -10.62 3.70
CA LEU A 64 3.73 -12.00 3.50
C LEU A 64 2.56 -13.00 3.46
N ALA A 65 2.51 -13.80 2.37
CA ALA A 65 1.60 -14.95 2.24
C ALA A 65 2.36 -16.21 2.56
N TYR A 66 2.08 -16.82 3.70
CA TYR A 66 2.73 -18.08 4.06
C TYR A 66 2.45 -19.22 3.09
N LYS A 67 1.24 -19.26 2.52
CA LYS A 67 0.82 -20.39 1.66
C LYS A 67 1.58 -20.46 0.35
N SER A 68 2.14 -19.34 -0.09
CA SER A 68 2.33 -19.17 -1.51
C SER A 68 3.58 -18.35 -1.82
N ALA A 69 4.00 -17.39 -0.97
CA ALA A 69 5.26 -16.68 -1.15
C ALA A 69 6.50 -17.59 -1.35
N PRO A 70 6.66 -18.73 -0.64
CA PRO A 70 7.86 -19.56 -0.79
C PRO A 70 8.10 -20.16 -2.18
N MET A 71 7.07 -20.31 -3.04
CA MET A 71 7.26 -20.93 -4.37
C MET A 71 7.68 -19.94 -5.45
N GLU A 72 7.52 -18.64 -5.22
CA GLU A 72 7.76 -17.60 -6.23
C GLU A 72 9.03 -16.78 -5.99
N VAL A 73 9.73 -17.01 -4.89
CA VAL A 73 10.80 -16.12 -4.46
C VAL A 73 12.04 -16.88 -4.02
N GLU A 74 13.21 -16.38 -4.41
CA GLU A 74 14.50 -16.96 -4.07
C GLU A 74 15.17 -16.18 -2.93
N ALA A 75 15.85 -16.90 -2.03
CA ALA A 75 16.59 -16.31 -0.92
C ALA A 75 17.77 -15.46 -1.40
N ILE A 76 17.72 -14.16 -1.12
CA ILE A 76 18.85 -13.25 -1.35
C ILE A 76 19.32 -12.63 -0.04
N LYS A 77 20.58 -12.19 -0.02
CA LYS A 77 21.14 -11.40 1.08
C LYS A 77 20.99 -9.90 0.76
N PRO A 78 20.88 -9.03 1.77
CA PRO A 78 20.88 -7.57 1.55
C PRO A 78 22.22 -7.12 0.96
N ASP A 79 22.18 -6.48 -0.21
CA ASP A 79 23.39 -6.07 -0.94
C ASP A 79 24.04 -4.81 -0.35
N THR A 80 23.26 -4.01 0.38
CA THR A 80 23.71 -2.74 0.96
C THR A 80 23.70 -2.79 2.49
N PRO A 81 24.66 -2.14 3.18
CA PRO A 81 24.67 -2.08 4.63
C PRO A 81 23.42 -1.37 5.16
N GLU A 82 22.92 -0.32 4.49
CA GLU A 82 21.73 0.40 4.95
C GLU A 82 20.49 -0.48 4.95
N MET A 83 20.32 -1.33 3.93
CA MET A 83 19.23 -2.32 3.90
C MET A 83 19.42 -3.37 4.99
N ARG A 84 20.64 -3.92 5.14
CA ARG A 84 20.95 -4.94 6.15
C ARG A 84 20.64 -4.46 7.57
N ASP A 85 21.10 -3.27 7.92
CA ASP A 85 20.96 -2.72 9.27
C ASP A 85 19.52 -2.29 9.55
N SER A 86 18.79 -1.81 8.53
CA SER A 86 17.36 -1.52 8.65
C SER A 86 16.55 -2.79 8.89
N LEU A 87 16.85 -3.86 8.14
CA LEU A 87 16.21 -5.16 8.30
C LEU A 87 16.56 -5.81 9.63
N GLN A 88 17.81 -5.69 10.08
CA GLN A 88 18.23 -6.16 11.41
C GLN A 88 17.48 -5.40 12.52
N SER A 89 17.40 -4.07 12.43
CA SER A 89 16.63 -3.27 13.40
C SER A 89 15.15 -3.67 13.46
N MET A 90 14.54 -3.98 12.31
CA MET A 90 13.17 -4.49 12.27
C MET A 90 13.06 -5.87 12.94
N LYS A 91 14.04 -6.76 12.70
CA LYS A 91 14.11 -8.09 13.32
C LYS A 91 14.27 -8.01 14.85
N ASP A 92 15.12 -7.11 15.33
CA ASP A 92 15.37 -6.91 16.78
C ASP A 92 14.12 -6.44 17.52
N ARG A 93 13.21 -5.75 16.81
CA ARG A 93 11.89 -5.35 17.33
C ARG A 93 10.85 -6.47 17.26
N GLY A 94 11.22 -7.65 16.78
CA GLY A 94 10.34 -8.82 16.64
C GLY A 94 9.59 -8.92 15.30
N VAL A 95 9.89 -8.05 14.32
CA VAL A 95 9.22 -8.09 13.01
C VAL A 95 9.74 -9.28 12.20
N LYS A 96 8.84 -10.16 11.78
CA LYS A 96 9.16 -11.22 10.82
C LYS A 96 9.00 -10.69 9.39
N TYR A 97 9.97 -10.95 8.54
CA TYR A 97 9.95 -10.57 7.13
C TYR A 97 10.68 -11.59 6.27
N LEU A 98 10.40 -11.58 4.96
CA LEU A 98 11.18 -12.25 3.94
C LEU A 98 11.77 -11.22 2.98
N TYR A 99 13.09 -11.24 2.81
CA TYR A 99 13.79 -10.46 1.79
C TYR A 99 14.33 -11.39 0.71
N ARG A 100 13.81 -11.26 -0.51
CA ARG A 100 13.90 -12.28 -1.57
C ARG A 100 14.01 -11.64 -2.97
N CYS A 101 14.38 -12.42 -3.98
CA CYS A 101 14.22 -12.06 -5.39
C CYS A 101 12.94 -12.70 -5.94
N TRP A 102 12.09 -11.95 -6.64
CA TRP A 102 10.89 -12.50 -7.25
C TRP A 102 11.20 -13.15 -8.59
N LEU A 103 10.80 -14.41 -8.76
CA LEU A 103 11.04 -15.25 -9.94
C LEU A 103 10.13 -14.87 -11.12
N ILE A 104 10.24 -13.62 -11.56
CA ILE A 104 9.62 -13.10 -12.78
C ILE A 104 10.69 -12.44 -13.65
N GLU A 105 10.32 -12.09 -14.88
CA GLU A 105 11.18 -11.31 -15.76
C GLU A 105 11.65 -10.01 -15.07
N GLY A 106 12.97 -9.79 -15.08
CA GLY A 106 13.63 -8.66 -14.41
C GLY A 106 14.10 -8.94 -12.98
N GLY A 107 13.67 -10.02 -12.33
CA GLY A 107 14.15 -10.43 -11.00
C GLY A 107 14.16 -9.32 -9.93
N PRO A 108 13.04 -8.61 -9.67
CA PRO A 108 13.03 -7.53 -8.70
C PRO A 108 13.21 -8.05 -7.27
N LYS A 109 13.87 -7.23 -6.44
CA LYS A 109 13.98 -7.47 -5.00
C LYS A 109 12.63 -7.25 -4.32
N VAL A 110 12.27 -8.13 -3.41
CA VAL A 110 11.00 -8.06 -2.67
C VAL A 110 11.24 -8.18 -1.17
N LEU A 111 10.57 -7.31 -0.41
CA LEU A 111 10.55 -7.32 1.05
C LEU A 111 9.11 -7.54 1.52
N LEU A 112 8.87 -8.68 2.13
CA LEU A 112 7.55 -9.14 2.51
C LEU A 112 7.42 -9.14 4.02
N PHE A 113 6.47 -8.38 4.55
CA PHE A 113 6.25 -8.27 5.99
C PHE A 113 5.17 -9.23 6.48
N ASP A 114 5.48 -10.00 7.52
CA ASP A 114 4.47 -10.77 8.23
C ASP A 114 3.65 -9.84 9.14
N THR A 115 2.41 -9.56 8.76
CA THR A 115 1.47 -8.81 9.61
C THR A 115 1.13 -9.57 10.89
N GLY A 116 1.12 -10.91 10.84
CA GLY A 116 0.89 -11.79 12.00
C GLY A 116 1.88 -11.52 13.14
N SER A 117 3.15 -11.26 12.81
CA SER A 117 4.20 -10.99 13.80
C SER A 117 3.95 -9.76 14.68
N MET A 118 3.14 -8.81 14.21
CA MET A 118 2.89 -7.53 14.89
C MET A 118 1.42 -7.28 15.24
N MET A 119 0.58 -8.32 15.19
CA MET A 119 -0.83 -8.18 15.57
C MET A 119 -1.03 -7.81 17.05
N SER A 120 -0.09 -8.16 17.92
CA SER A 120 -0.10 -7.75 19.34
C SER A 120 -0.02 -6.23 19.52
N CYS A 121 0.54 -5.49 18.54
CA CYS A 121 0.63 -4.03 18.57
C CYS A 121 -0.61 -3.33 18.01
N LEU A 122 -1.61 -4.08 17.53
CA LEU A 122 -2.76 -3.54 16.78
C LEU A 122 -3.50 -2.46 17.56
N ASP A 123 -3.85 -2.70 18.82
CA ASP A 123 -4.67 -1.77 19.59
C ASP A 123 -3.93 -0.45 19.86
N LYS A 124 -2.63 -0.55 20.17
CA LYS A 124 -1.75 0.62 20.29
C LYS A 124 -1.71 1.43 18.99
N TRP A 125 -1.59 0.76 17.85
CA TRP A 125 -1.51 1.40 16.54
C TRP A 125 -2.87 1.94 16.06
N LYS A 126 -3.99 1.32 16.43
CA LYS A 126 -5.33 1.88 16.23
C LYS A 126 -5.53 3.17 17.01
N ASN A 127 -5.18 3.18 18.29
CA ASN A 127 -5.25 4.37 19.13
C ASN A 127 -4.36 5.48 18.59
N ASN A 128 -3.12 5.16 18.19
CA ASN A 128 -2.24 6.14 17.57
C ASN A 128 -2.82 6.66 16.24
N LEU A 129 -3.39 5.79 15.41
CA LEU A 129 -3.96 6.19 14.13
C LEU A 129 -5.16 7.15 14.28
N TRP A 130 -6.02 6.87 15.26
CA TRP A 130 -7.13 7.76 15.62
C TRP A 130 -6.62 9.13 16.07
N ASN A 131 -5.64 9.16 16.98
CA ASN A 131 -5.08 10.41 17.49
C ASN A 131 -4.34 11.22 16.42
N LEU A 132 -3.73 10.55 15.44
CA LEU A 132 -2.94 11.21 14.40
C LEU A 132 -3.77 11.72 13.22
N ALA A 133 -4.77 10.94 12.79
CA ALA A 133 -5.46 11.16 11.52
C ALA A 133 -6.99 11.07 11.62
N GLY A 134 -7.56 10.80 12.80
CA GLY A 134 -9.01 10.66 12.98
C GLY A 134 -9.61 9.50 12.17
N ILE A 135 -8.81 8.50 11.80
CA ILE A 135 -9.27 7.38 10.98
C ILE A 135 -9.87 6.30 11.91
N PRO A 136 -11.18 6.00 11.81
CA PRO A 136 -11.80 4.98 12.63
C PRO A 136 -11.35 3.58 12.18
N ALA A 137 -11.20 2.65 13.13
CA ALA A 137 -10.77 1.28 12.86
C ALA A 137 -11.70 0.28 13.58
N PRO A 138 -12.77 -0.20 12.93
CA PRO A 138 -13.71 -1.12 13.57
C PRO A 138 -13.02 -2.44 13.98
N PRO A 139 -13.31 -3.00 15.17
CA PRO A 139 -12.59 -4.15 15.72
C PRO A 139 -12.74 -5.40 14.84
N ASN A 140 -13.94 -5.63 14.29
CA ASN A 140 -14.29 -6.86 13.56
C ASN A 140 -13.84 -6.88 12.10
N ASN A 141 -13.03 -5.91 11.65
CA ASN A 141 -12.59 -5.83 10.25
C ASN A 141 -11.12 -6.29 10.09
N SER A 142 -10.92 -7.59 9.87
CA SER A 142 -9.58 -8.19 9.67
C SER A 142 -8.76 -7.46 8.60
N LYS A 143 -9.34 -7.18 7.44
CA LYS A 143 -8.65 -6.46 6.35
C LYS A 143 -8.12 -5.09 6.77
N THR A 144 -8.91 -4.36 7.55
CA THR A 144 -8.49 -3.04 8.06
C THR A 144 -7.42 -3.19 9.12
N ASN A 145 -7.52 -4.21 9.97
CA ASN A 145 -6.50 -4.52 10.97
C ASN A 145 -5.15 -4.84 10.29
N ASP A 146 -5.16 -5.69 9.26
CA ASP A 146 -3.95 -6.01 8.48
C ASP A 146 -3.40 -4.77 7.78
N THR A 147 -4.27 -3.92 7.21
CA THR A 147 -3.91 -2.63 6.59
C THR A 147 -3.20 -1.71 7.58
N ILE A 148 -3.70 -1.67 8.82
CA ILE A 148 -3.10 -0.89 9.90
C ILE A 148 -1.70 -1.42 10.19
N VAL A 149 -1.59 -2.70 10.51
CA VAL A 149 -0.31 -3.31 10.88
C VAL A 149 0.71 -3.16 9.77
N PHE A 150 0.35 -3.44 8.53
CA PHE A 150 1.25 -3.26 7.39
C PHE A 150 1.68 -1.80 7.19
N GLY A 151 0.74 -0.85 7.27
CA GLY A 151 1.06 0.58 7.13
C GLY A 151 2.08 1.04 8.17
N TYR A 152 1.94 0.58 9.42
CA TYR A 152 2.91 0.86 10.47
C TYR A 152 4.26 0.18 10.22
N LEU A 153 4.29 -1.10 9.84
CA LEU A 153 5.51 -1.82 9.50
C LEU A 153 6.29 -1.13 8.38
N VAL A 154 5.62 -0.75 7.29
CA VAL A 154 6.21 -0.03 6.17
C VAL A 154 6.72 1.34 6.60
N SER A 155 5.95 2.09 7.40
CA SER A 155 6.39 3.40 7.91
C SER A 155 7.61 3.30 8.84
N CYS A 156 7.70 2.25 9.65
CA CYS A 156 8.84 1.99 10.52
C CYS A 156 10.09 1.63 9.70
N PHE A 157 9.95 0.73 8.72
CA PHE A 157 11.03 0.37 7.82
C PHE A 157 11.54 1.57 7.02
N LEU A 158 10.63 2.37 6.46
CA LEU A 158 10.99 3.59 5.71
C LEU A 158 11.71 4.61 6.61
N GLY A 159 11.31 4.72 7.88
CA GLY A 159 12.01 5.55 8.86
C GLY A 159 13.44 5.10 9.11
N GLU A 160 13.64 3.81 9.40
CA GLU A 160 14.98 3.24 9.60
C GLU A 160 15.84 3.37 8.34
N PHE A 161 15.29 3.04 7.17
CA PHE A 161 16.01 3.09 5.91
C PHE A 161 16.38 4.52 5.50
N ALA A 162 15.46 5.48 5.65
CA ALA A 162 15.72 6.89 5.36
C ALA A 162 16.73 7.52 6.30
N SER A 163 16.79 7.09 7.57
CA SER A 163 17.79 7.58 8.53
C SER A 163 19.22 7.15 8.16
N ARG A 164 19.39 6.02 7.48
CA ARG A 164 20.69 5.46 7.09
C ARG A 164 21.09 5.86 5.68
N LYS A 165 20.12 5.95 4.76
CA LYS A 165 20.36 6.26 3.36
C LYS A 165 20.28 7.76 3.10
N THR A 166 21.37 8.47 3.43
CA THR A 166 21.48 9.93 3.24
C THR A 166 21.93 10.35 1.84
N SER A 167 22.54 9.43 1.08
CA SER A 167 23.18 9.75 -0.21
C SER A 167 22.21 9.87 -1.39
N LYS A 168 21.00 9.31 -1.29
CA LYS A 168 20.03 9.26 -2.39
C LYS A 168 18.62 9.51 -1.88
N ALA A 169 17.83 10.22 -2.67
CA ALA A 169 16.40 10.38 -2.40
C ALA A 169 15.66 9.04 -2.51
N ILE A 170 14.71 8.83 -1.61
CA ILE A 170 13.87 7.63 -1.55
C ILE A 170 12.47 8.01 -2.05
N ILE A 171 11.96 7.23 -3.00
CA ILE A 171 10.59 7.35 -3.52
C ILE A 171 9.78 6.16 -3.03
N GLY A 172 8.75 6.40 -2.24
CA GLY A 172 7.73 5.42 -1.85
C GLY A 172 6.49 5.54 -2.73
N HIS A 173 6.28 4.58 -3.63
CA HIS A 173 5.14 4.55 -4.54
C HIS A 173 4.10 3.52 -4.09
N PHE A 174 2.99 4.01 -3.54
CA PHE A 174 1.95 3.20 -2.91
C PHE A 174 0.78 2.93 -3.86
N HIS A 175 0.37 1.67 -3.94
CA HIS A 175 -0.75 1.21 -4.75
C HIS A 175 -1.96 0.84 -3.89
N LYS A 176 -3.09 1.53 -4.12
CA LYS A 176 -4.37 1.38 -3.40
C LYS A 176 -4.33 1.75 -1.92
N TRP A 177 -5.53 1.93 -1.36
CA TRP A 177 -5.75 2.34 0.03
C TRP A 177 -5.15 1.35 1.05
N LEU A 178 -5.13 0.07 0.71
CA LEU A 178 -4.59 -0.98 1.54
C LEU A 178 -3.07 -0.77 1.81
N ALA A 179 -2.29 -0.25 0.85
CA ALA A 179 -0.88 0.12 1.07
C ALA A 179 -0.73 1.57 1.54
N GLY A 180 -1.75 2.40 1.28
CA GLY A 180 -1.66 3.86 1.40
C GLY A 180 -1.53 4.38 2.83
N LEU A 181 -1.88 3.58 3.84
CA LEU A 181 -1.85 4.03 5.24
C LEU A 181 -0.47 4.49 5.72
N ALA A 182 0.60 3.94 5.15
CA ALA A 182 1.96 4.38 5.47
C ALA A 182 2.24 5.84 5.07
N ILE A 183 1.53 6.40 4.07
CA ILE A 183 1.73 7.78 3.59
C ILE A 183 1.45 8.82 4.70
N PRO A 184 0.24 8.88 5.30
CA PRO A 184 -0.03 9.84 6.38
C PRO A 184 0.91 9.63 7.58
N LEU A 185 1.29 8.39 7.88
CA LEU A 185 2.25 8.08 8.94
C LEU A 185 3.64 8.66 8.63
N CYS A 186 4.14 8.49 7.40
CA CYS A 186 5.43 9.03 6.97
C CYS A 186 5.43 10.56 6.98
N ARG A 187 4.35 11.19 6.51
CA ARG A 187 4.20 12.66 6.54
C ARG A 187 4.19 13.19 7.97
N LYS A 188 3.44 12.56 8.88
CA LYS A 188 3.35 13.01 10.28
C LYS A 188 4.66 12.84 11.05
N ARG A 189 5.41 11.77 10.75
CA ARG A 189 6.75 11.52 11.32
C ARG A 189 7.87 12.29 10.62
N GLN A 190 7.55 13.10 9.61
CA GLN A 190 8.51 13.88 8.81
C GLN A 190 9.66 13.01 8.27
N ILE A 191 9.36 11.80 7.82
CA ILE A 191 10.36 10.92 7.22
C ILE A 191 10.79 11.51 5.88
N ASN A 192 12.10 11.61 5.65
CA ASN A 192 12.68 12.17 4.43
C ASN A 192 12.52 11.23 3.21
N ILE A 193 11.29 11.08 2.74
CA ILE A 193 10.92 10.30 1.55
C ILE A 193 9.93 11.10 0.69
N THR A 194 9.99 10.88 -0.63
CA THR A 194 8.96 11.36 -1.55
C THR A 194 7.91 10.28 -1.73
N THR A 195 6.64 10.61 -1.50
CA THR A 195 5.54 9.65 -1.60
C THR A 195 4.68 9.86 -2.85
N ILE A 196 4.41 8.78 -3.57
CA ILE A 196 3.51 8.76 -4.73
C ILE A 196 2.34 7.84 -4.38
N PHE A 197 1.11 8.28 -4.58
CA PHE A 197 -0.07 7.43 -4.38
C PHE A 197 -0.79 7.15 -5.70
N THR A 198 -0.97 5.88 -6.03
CA THR A 198 -1.75 5.46 -7.21
C THR A 198 -2.93 4.62 -6.79
N THR A 199 -4.13 5.08 -7.17
CA THR A 199 -5.37 4.35 -6.96
C THR A 199 -5.91 3.85 -8.29
N HIS A 200 -6.07 2.53 -8.46
CA HIS A 200 -6.55 1.97 -9.73
C HIS A 200 -8.07 2.05 -9.87
N THR A 201 -8.80 2.20 -8.75
CA THR A 201 -10.26 2.33 -8.71
C THR A 201 -10.64 3.13 -7.47
N THR A 202 -11.75 3.84 -7.51
CA THR A 202 -12.29 4.51 -6.32
C THR A 202 -13.19 3.57 -5.55
N LEU A 203 -12.97 3.47 -4.22
CA LEU A 203 -13.82 2.66 -3.34
C LEU A 203 -15.28 3.03 -3.58
N LEU A 204 -15.62 4.30 -3.35
CA LEU A 204 -16.99 4.79 -3.51
C LEU A 204 -17.52 4.68 -4.94
N GLY A 205 -16.69 4.88 -5.97
CA GLY A 205 -17.13 4.76 -7.37
C GLY A 205 -17.56 3.33 -7.72
N CYS A 206 -16.85 2.30 -7.27
CA CYS A 206 -17.27 0.91 -7.47
C CYS A 206 -18.65 0.64 -6.84
N TYR A 207 -18.88 1.14 -5.61
CA TYR A 207 -20.17 0.96 -4.92
C TYR A 207 -21.31 1.80 -5.52
N LEU A 208 -21.02 2.99 -6.06
CA LEU A 208 -22.03 3.85 -6.66
C LEU A 208 -22.45 3.35 -8.05
N CYS A 209 -21.51 2.88 -8.87
CA CYS A 209 -21.82 2.31 -10.18
C CYS A 209 -22.62 1.00 -10.08
N ALA A 210 -22.46 0.23 -8.98
CA ALA A 210 -23.26 -0.96 -8.74
C ALA A 210 -24.72 -0.65 -8.33
N GLY A 211 -25.00 0.58 -7.86
CA GLY A 211 -26.28 0.95 -7.27
C GLY A 211 -27.32 1.50 -8.24
N SER A 212 -27.16 1.31 -9.56
CA SER A 212 -28.06 1.84 -10.61
C SER A 212 -28.35 3.35 -10.48
N VAL A 213 -27.38 4.11 -9.97
CA VAL A 213 -27.49 5.58 -9.83
C VAL A 213 -26.84 6.22 -11.04
N ASP A 214 -27.42 7.31 -11.56
CA ASP A 214 -26.77 8.13 -12.58
C ASP A 214 -25.52 8.81 -11.97
N PHE A 215 -24.39 8.11 -12.10
CA PHE A 215 -23.17 8.41 -11.37
C PHE A 215 -22.42 9.62 -11.93
N TYR A 216 -22.25 9.68 -13.26
CA TYR A 216 -21.40 10.70 -13.88
C TYR A 216 -22.05 12.09 -13.84
N ASN A 217 -23.37 12.16 -13.97
CA ASN A 217 -24.08 13.45 -13.97
C ASN A 217 -24.23 14.03 -12.56
N ASN A 218 -24.23 13.20 -11.52
CA ASN A 218 -24.46 13.63 -10.14
C ASN A 218 -23.20 13.66 -9.28
N ILE A 219 -22.01 13.53 -9.87
CA ILE A 219 -20.75 13.33 -9.13
C ILE A 219 -20.47 14.45 -8.10
N GLN A 220 -20.90 15.68 -8.39
CA GLN A 220 -20.69 16.85 -7.55
C GLN A 220 -21.66 16.94 -6.37
N TYR A 221 -22.82 16.29 -6.45
CA TYR A 221 -23.88 16.36 -5.44
C TYR A 221 -23.83 15.23 -4.40
N PHE A 222 -22.90 14.27 -4.57
CA PHE A 222 -22.77 13.18 -3.62
C PHE A 222 -22.05 13.63 -2.35
N ASP A 223 -22.75 13.55 -1.22
CA ASP A 223 -22.10 13.50 0.08
C ASP A 223 -21.34 12.18 0.23
N VAL A 224 -20.03 12.27 0.02
CA VAL A 224 -19.09 11.15 0.08
C VAL A 224 -19.02 10.52 1.48
N ASN A 225 -19.16 11.30 2.54
CA ASN A 225 -19.08 10.83 3.93
C ASN A 225 -20.34 10.05 4.28
N HIS A 226 -21.51 10.63 4.00
CA HIS A 226 -22.79 9.97 4.24
C HIS A 226 -22.91 8.67 3.42
N LYS A 227 -22.54 8.68 2.13
CA LYS A 227 -22.64 7.49 1.26
C LYS A 227 -21.67 6.37 1.67
N ALA A 228 -20.50 6.71 2.21
CA ALA A 228 -19.55 5.74 2.74
C ALA A 228 -20.00 5.19 4.11
N GLY A 229 -20.56 6.03 4.98
CA GLY A 229 -21.15 5.65 6.26
C GLY A 229 -22.32 4.69 6.09
N LYS A 230 -23.28 5.02 5.21
CA LYS A 230 -24.45 4.18 4.89
C LYS A 230 -24.08 2.76 4.43
N ARG A 231 -22.89 2.60 3.84
CA ARG A 231 -22.38 1.32 3.31
C ARG A 231 -21.40 0.63 4.26
N GLY A 232 -21.12 1.18 5.44
CA GLY A 232 -20.16 0.57 6.38
C GLY A 232 -18.71 0.55 5.88
N ILE A 233 -18.36 1.40 4.91
CA ILE A 233 -17.00 1.49 4.32
C ILE A 233 -16.26 2.77 4.69
N TYR A 234 -16.80 3.55 5.62
CA TYR A 234 -16.28 4.87 5.99
C TYR A 234 -14.81 4.83 6.43
N HIS A 235 -14.42 3.85 7.25
CA HIS A 235 -13.02 3.65 7.67
C HIS A 235 -12.08 3.46 6.47
N ARG A 236 -12.47 2.63 5.50
CA ARG A 236 -11.66 2.37 4.28
C ARG A 236 -11.58 3.61 3.40
N TYR A 237 -12.68 4.37 3.32
CA TYR A 237 -12.74 5.64 2.62
C TYR A 237 -11.77 6.66 3.25
N CYS A 238 -11.78 6.80 4.58
CA CYS A 238 -10.88 7.71 5.30
C CYS A 238 -9.40 7.36 5.06
N VAL A 239 -9.02 6.08 5.09
CA VAL A 239 -7.64 5.65 4.75
C VAL A 239 -7.26 6.10 3.35
N LYS A 240 -8.13 5.84 2.36
CA LYS A 240 -7.87 6.25 0.98
C LYS A 240 -7.75 7.76 0.85
N TRP A 241 -8.67 8.49 1.46
CA TRP A 241 -8.74 9.95 1.42
C TRP A 241 -7.47 10.55 2.04
N ALA A 242 -7.07 10.10 3.22
CA ALA A 242 -5.84 10.52 3.89
C ALA A 242 -4.60 10.20 3.04
N SER A 243 -4.51 8.98 2.48
CA SER A 243 -3.40 8.58 1.58
C SER A 243 -3.27 9.52 0.37
N THR A 244 -4.40 9.98 -0.17
CA THR A 244 -4.44 10.87 -1.34
C THR A 244 -3.97 12.28 -1.00
N HIS A 245 -4.46 12.85 0.11
CA HIS A 245 -4.11 14.21 0.52
C HIS A 245 -2.72 14.31 1.14
N CYS A 246 -2.21 13.20 1.71
CA CYS A 246 -0.90 13.16 2.32
C CYS A 246 0.26 12.89 1.35
N ALA A 247 -0.02 12.41 0.12
CA ALA A 247 1.02 12.11 -0.87
C ALA A 247 1.66 13.40 -1.45
N ASN A 248 2.93 13.31 -1.87
CA ASN A 248 3.61 14.42 -2.57
C ASN A 248 3.12 14.54 -4.01
N GLU A 249 3.00 13.40 -4.71
CA GLU A 249 2.45 13.35 -6.08
C GLU A 249 1.30 12.34 -6.16
N PHE A 250 0.26 12.72 -6.91
CA PHE A 250 -0.94 11.90 -7.06
C PHE A 250 -1.33 11.73 -8.54
N PRO A 251 -0.80 10.71 -9.23
CA PRO A 251 -1.24 10.35 -10.58
C PRO A 251 -2.51 9.48 -10.57
N ARG A 252 -3.63 9.97 -11.15
CA ARG A 252 -4.80 9.15 -11.53
C ARG A 252 -4.65 8.66 -12.98
N ARG A 253 -5.03 7.41 -13.26
CA ARG A 253 -5.18 6.94 -14.65
C ARG A 253 -6.32 7.74 -15.34
N PRO A 254 -6.29 7.93 -16.68
CA PRO A 254 -7.08 8.95 -17.38
C PRO A 254 -8.61 8.73 -17.45
N ALA A 255 -9.19 7.74 -16.77
CA ALA A 255 -10.58 7.34 -17.06
C ALA A 255 -11.68 8.18 -16.38
N VAL A 256 -11.40 9.00 -15.35
CA VAL A 256 -12.43 9.87 -14.73
C VAL A 256 -11.79 11.15 -14.19
N ARG A 257 -11.87 12.24 -14.98
CA ARG A 257 -11.47 13.59 -14.60
C ARG A 257 -12.71 14.38 -14.19
N THR A 258 -13.22 14.17 -12.96
CA THR A 258 -14.19 15.10 -12.38
C THR A 258 -14.26 15.00 -10.84
N ALA A 259 -14.24 16.17 -10.19
CA ALA A 259 -14.89 16.50 -8.92
C ALA A 259 -14.34 15.97 -7.57
N LEU A 260 -13.02 16.04 -7.29
CA LEU A 260 -12.54 16.00 -5.88
C LEU A 260 -11.41 17.00 -5.60
N SER A 261 -11.38 18.10 -6.33
CA SER A 261 -10.59 19.30 -6.00
C SER A 261 -11.56 20.47 -5.96
N ALA A 262 -12.40 20.52 -4.94
CA ALA A 262 -13.15 21.72 -4.59
C ALA A 262 -13.55 21.62 -3.11
N LYS A 263 -12.93 22.50 -2.32
CA LYS A 263 -13.11 22.79 -0.89
C LYS A 263 -12.50 21.80 0.10
#